data_AF-A0A5K7YZC8-F1
#
_entry.id   AF-A0A5K7YZC8-F1
#
_cell.length_a   1.000
_cell.length_b   1.000
_cell.length_c   1.000
_cell.angle_alpha   90.00
_cell.angle_beta   90.00
_cell.angle_gamma   90.00
#
_symmetry.space_group_name_H-M   'P 1'
#
loop_
_entity.id
_entity.type
_entity.pdbx_description
1 polymer ?
#
loop_
_entity_poly.entity_id
_entity_poly.type
_entity_poly.pdbx_seq_one_letter_code
_entity_poly.pdbx_strand_id
1 'polypeptide(L)'
;MKTNRGKEWVIKNNGEIIYPYATAKHKGINRRCFRNAIDELQEKGFLDIAEYGSGGYNRKETKYFIDDRWKAYGTPGFKPPKKPRQKDTRSGRGWESIMSDPVRKQQILMKRKKTLMNKKNRLQCQK
;
A
#
# COMPACT_ATOMS: atom_id res chain seq x y z
N MET A 1 9.81 31.15 -34.93
CA MET A 1 9.65 29.71 -34.66
C MET A 1 9.96 29.44 -33.19
N LYS A 2 8.95 29.18 -32.34
CA LYS A 2 9.16 28.84 -30.92
C LYS A 2 9.48 27.35 -30.82
N THR A 3 10.74 27.01 -30.62
CA THR A 3 11.18 25.62 -30.37
C THR A 3 10.67 25.20 -28.99
N ASN A 4 9.63 24.38 -28.98
CA ASN A 4 9.09 23.75 -27.78
C ASN A 4 10.12 22.68 -27.34
N ARG A 5 11.19 23.09 -26.66
CA ARG A 5 12.16 22.17 -26.06
C ARG A 5 11.38 21.35 -25.03
N GLY A 6 11.22 20.05 -25.30
CA GLY A 6 10.48 19.13 -24.45
C GLY A 6 10.88 19.37 -22.99
N LYS A 7 9.89 19.65 -22.16
CA LYS A 7 10.07 19.98 -20.75
C LYS A 7 10.89 18.86 -20.11
N GLU A 8 12.14 19.14 -19.79
CA GLU A 8 13.00 18.18 -19.12
C GLU A 8 12.30 17.70 -17.84
N TRP A 9 12.20 16.40 -17.64
CA TRP A 9 11.54 15.82 -16.48
C TRP A 9 12.41 16.03 -15.25
N VAL A 10 12.38 17.24 -14.70
CA VAL A 10 13.10 17.57 -13.47
C VAL A 10 12.26 17.08 -12.29
N ILE A 11 12.64 15.94 -11.71
CA ILE A 11 12.06 15.47 -10.44
C ILE A 11 12.63 16.37 -9.34
N LYS A 12 11.86 17.38 -8.94
CA LYS A 12 12.21 18.26 -7.83
C LYS A 12 11.74 17.64 -6.52
N ASN A 13 12.58 17.65 -5.49
CA ASN A 13 12.21 17.27 -4.14
C ASN A 13 11.45 18.42 -3.43
N ASN A 14 10.30 18.81 -3.98
CA ASN A 14 9.46 19.88 -3.48
C ASN A 14 8.24 19.36 -2.69
N GLY A 15 8.20 18.06 -2.41
CA GLY A 15 7.07 17.41 -1.75
C GLY A 15 5.82 17.23 -2.61
N GLU A 16 5.95 17.38 -3.93
CA GLU A 16 4.89 17.13 -4.91
C GLU A 16 5.07 15.80 -5.64
N ILE A 17 5.94 14.92 -5.14
CA ILE A 17 6.17 13.61 -5.76
C ILE A 17 4.90 12.78 -5.58
N ILE A 18 4.32 12.35 -6.69
CA ILE A 18 3.11 11.54 -6.70
C ILE A 18 3.44 10.18 -7.31
N TYR A 19 3.11 9.13 -6.56
CA TYR A 19 3.26 7.75 -7.03
C TYR A 19 2.04 6.90 -6.68
N PRO A 20 1.01 6.86 -7.55
CA PRO A 20 -0.23 6.16 -7.28
C PRO A 20 -0.08 4.63 -7.27
N TYR A 21 -0.99 3.95 -6.56
CA TYR A 21 -1.07 2.48 -6.55
C TYR A 21 -1.26 1.87 -7.95
N ALA A 22 -1.90 2.59 -8.87
CA ALA A 22 -2.08 2.13 -10.25
C ALA A 22 -0.73 2.01 -10.97
N THR A 23 0.12 3.02 -10.84
CA THR A 23 1.49 3.02 -11.40
C THR A 23 2.32 1.90 -10.78
N ALA A 24 2.26 1.72 -9.47
CA ALA A 24 2.95 0.63 -8.77
C ALA A 24 2.51 -0.75 -9.30
N LYS A 25 1.20 -0.96 -9.47
CA LYS A 25 0.63 -2.20 -10.01
C LYS A 25 1.08 -2.45 -11.45
N HIS A 26 1.14 -1.42 -12.27
CA HIS A 26 1.62 -1.53 -13.65
C HIS A 26 3.10 -1.95 -13.72
N LYS A 27 3.91 -1.52 -12.75
CA LYS A 27 5.30 -1.99 -12.58
C LYS A 27 5.43 -3.37 -11.92
N GLY A 28 4.33 -4.10 -11.73
CA GLY A 28 4.33 -5.43 -11.12
C GLY A 28 4.39 -5.44 -9.59
N ILE A 29 4.33 -4.28 -8.94
CA ILE A 29 4.36 -4.20 -7.47
C ILE A 29 2.94 -4.42 -6.93
N ASN A 30 2.75 -5.47 -6.15
CA ASN A 30 1.47 -5.72 -5.48
C ASN A 30 1.14 -4.60 -4.48
N ARG A 31 -0.14 -4.23 -4.37
CA ARG A 31 -0.62 -3.16 -3.46
C ARG A 31 -0.15 -3.33 -2.02
N ARG A 32 -0.10 -4.57 -1.50
CA ARG A 32 0.40 -4.84 -0.13
C ARG A 32 1.90 -4.59 -0.01
N CYS A 33 2.67 -5.06 -1.00
CA CYS A 33 4.10 -4.85 -1.06
C CYS A 33 4.42 -3.36 -1.17
N PHE A 34 3.71 -2.63 -2.03
CA PHE A 34 3.87 -1.18 -2.17
C PHE A 34 3.59 -0.43 -0.85
N ARG A 35 2.51 -0.79 -0.14
CA ARG A 35 2.22 -0.22 1.18
C ARG A 35 3.35 -0.48 2.19
N ASN A 36 3.86 -1.72 2.25
CA ASN A 36 4.96 -2.09 3.14
C ASN A 36 6.25 -1.34 2.77
N ALA A 37 6.56 -1.21 1.48
CA ALA A 37 7.72 -0.46 1.03
C ALA A 37 7.66 1.01 1.47
N ILE A 38 6.48 1.64 1.41
CA ILE A 38 6.32 3.01 1.94
C ILE A 38 6.55 3.04 3.46
N ASP A 39 6.05 2.06 4.22
CA ASP A 39 6.31 1.96 5.67
C ASP A 39 7.81 1.89 5.96
N GLU A 40 8.52 0.99 5.28
CA GLU A 40 9.96 0.79 5.47
C GLU A 40 10.78 2.01 5.05
N LEU A 41 10.43 2.66 3.93
CA LEU A 41 11.09 3.88 3.48
C LEU A 41 10.88 5.04 4.45
N GLN A 42 9.70 5.11 5.06
CA GLN A 42 9.37 6.13 6.06
C GLN A 42 10.08 5.87 7.38
N GLU A 43 10.17 4.62 7.81
CA GLU A 43 10.89 4.22 9.01
C GLU A 43 12.39 4.49 8.90
N LYS A 44 12.99 4.26 7.73
CA LYS A 44 14.40 4.55 7.45
C LYS A 44 14.68 6.04 7.21
N GLY A 45 13.64 6.86 7.10
CA GLY A 45 13.77 8.31 6.89
C GLY A 45 14.15 8.71 5.45
N PHE A 46 13.92 7.83 4.46
CA PHE A 46 14.12 8.16 3.03
C PHE A 46 12.96 8.99 2.48
N LEU A 47 11.75 8.71 2.95
CA LEU A 47 10.52 9.28 2.41
C LEU A 47 9.58 9.66 3.53
N ASP A 48 8.86 10.76 3.38
CA ASP A 48 7.80 11.11 4.31
C ASP A 48 6.61 11.71 3.55
N ILE A 49 5.44 11.70 4.19
CA ILE A 49 4.17 12.02 3.53
C ILE A 49 3.90 13.51 3.69
N ALA A 50 3.88 14.25 2.58
CA ALA A 50 3.60 15.69 2.59
C ALA A 50 2.10 15.95 2.80
N GLU A 51 1.27 15.38 1.93
CA GLU A 51 -0.19 15.49 1.94
C GLU A 51 -0.82 14.09 1.76
N TYR A 52 -1.76 13.75 2.63
CA TYR A 52 -2.53 12.52 2.50
C TYR A 52 -3.61 12.68 1.42
N GLY A 53 -3.66 11.72 0.50
CA GLY A 53 -4.76 11.64 -0.46
C GLY A 53 -6.09 11.34 0.21
N SER A 54 -7.16 11.96 -0.28
CA SER A 54 -8.54 11.66 0.12
C SER A 54 -9.12 10.66 -0.85
N GLY A 55 -9.11 9.38 -0.45
CA GLY A 55 -9.65 8.28 -1.25
C GLY A 55 -11.17 8.40 -1.41
N GLY A 56 -11.61 8.96 -2.54
CA GLY A 56 -13.03 9.03 -2.92
C GLY A 56 -13.50 10.46 -3.19
N TYR A 57 -13.76 11.22 -2.13
CA TYR A 57 -14.53 12.48 -2.22
C TYR A 57 -13.79 13.59 -2.98
N ASN A 58 -12.49 13.80 -2.70
CA ASN A 58 -11.75 14.94 -3.27
C ASN A 58 -10.71 14.54 -4.33
N ARG A 59 -10.64 13.26 -4.74
CA ARG A 59 -9.64 12.71 -5.70
C ARG A 59 -8.21 13.23 -5.49
N LYS A 60 -7.85 13.57 -4.26
CA LYS A 60 -6.51 14.05 -3.93
C LYS A 60 -5.58 12.86 -3.90
N GLU A 61 -4.47 12.98 -4.60
CA GLU A 61 -3.40 11.99 -4.58
C GLU A 61 -2.49 12.21 -3.38
N THR A 62 -1.90 11.11 -2.88
CA THR A 62 -0.90 11.21 -1.83
C THR A 62 0.37 11.80 -2.41
N LYS A 63 0.87 12.86 -1.76
CA LYS A 63 2.13 13.50 -2.12
C LYS A 63 3.23 13.12 -1.14
N TYR A 64 4.40 12.85 -1.67
CA TYR A 64 5.58 12.43 -0.95
C TYR A 64 6.68 13.47 -1.09
N PHE A 65 7.55 13.55 -0.06
CA PHE A 65 8.81 14.26 -0.13
C PHE A 65 9.95 13.32 0.25
N ILE A 66 11.10 13.50 -0.39
CA ILE A 66 12.33 12.79 -0.04
C ILE A 66 12.96 13.58 1.10
N ASP A 67 13.38 12.88 2.16
CA ASP A 67 14.02 13.50 3.30
C ASP A 67 15.51 13.12 3.31
N ASP A 68 16.36 13.93 3.96
CA ASP A 68 17.79 13.63 4.16
C ASP A 68 18.04 12.93 5.50
N ARG A 69 17.01 12.71 6.32
CA ARG A 69 17.10 12.00 7.61
C ARG A 69 17.72 10.61 7.52
N TRP A 70 17.60 9.94 6.38
CA TRP A 70 18.22 8.63 6.16
C TRP A 70 19.73 8.64 6.40
N LYS A 71 20.43 9.79 6.23
CA LYS A 71 21.87 9.92 6.48
C LYS A 71 22.23 9.72 7.96
N ALA A 72 21.28 9.98 8.86
CA ALA A 72 21.44 9.79 10.30
C ALA A 72 20.86 8.44 10.78
N TYR A 73 20.39 7.57 9.88
CA TYR A 73 19.82 6.27 10.24
C TYR A 73 20.85 5.40 10.96
N GLY A 74 20.48 4.83 12.11
CA GLY A 74 21.38 4.03 12.97
C GLY A 74 22.25 4.84 13.93
N THR A 75 22.18 6.18 13.89
CA THR A 75 22.80 7.07 14.88
C THR A 75 21.80 7.45 15.97
N PRO A 76 22.25 7.81 17.19
CA PRO A 76 21.36 8.30 18.25
C PRO A 76 20.65 9.61 17.89
N GLY A 77 21.11 10.34 16.86
CA GLY A 77 20.46 11.55 16.34
C GLY A 77 19.31 11.28 15.35
N PHE A 78 18.95 10.01 15.11
CA PHE A 78 17.90 9.68 14.15
C PHE A 78 16.53 10.22 14.61
N LYS A 79 15.92 11.05 13.76
CA LYS A 79 14.61 11.65 14.05
C LYS A 79 13.48 10.78 13.49
N PRO A 80 12.41 10.52 14.27
CA PRO A 80 11.27 9.76 13.79
C PRO A 80 10.54 10.48 12.63
N PRO A 81 9.78 9.75 11.78
CA PRO A 81 8.96 10.32 10.72
C PRO A 81 8.02 11.41 11.23
N LYS A 82 7.79 12.49 10.46
CA LYS A 82 6.96 13.61 10.91
C LYS A 82 5.48 13.24 10.87
N LYS A 83 5.07 12.50 9.85
CA LYS A 83 3.68 12.06 9.64
C LYS A 83 3.65 10.55 9.36
N PRO A 84 3.97 9.70 10.36
CA PRO A 84 3.89 8.25 10.17
C PRO A 84 2.48 7.85 9.76
N ARG A 85 2.39 6.89 8.84
CA ARG A 85 1.09 6.33 8.49
C ARG A 85 0.52 5.58 9.69
N GLN A 86 -0.69 5.94 10.10
CA GLN A 86 -1.36 5.26 11.20
C GLN A 86 -1.95 3.94 10.70
N LYS A 87 -1.54 2.84 11.35
CA LYS A 87 -2.16 1.54 11.13
C LYS A 87 -3.58 1.58 11.69
N ASP A 88 -4.54 1.08 10.92
CA ASP A 88 -5.91 0.89 11.43
C ASP A 88 -5.88 -0.22 12.50
N THR A 89 -6.02 0.17 13.76
CA THR A 89 -6.05 -0.72 14.93
C THR A 89 -7.47 -1.00 15.42
N ARG A 90 -8.49 -0.52 14.69
CA ARG A 90 -9.89 -0.79 15.06
C ARG A 90 -10.14 -2.30 15.00
N SER A 91 -10.44 -2.89 16.15
CA SER A 91 -10.73 -4.30 16.28
C SER A 91 -12.24 -4.60 16.24
N GLY A 92 -12.59 -5.88 16.09
CA GLY A 92 -13.98 -6.35 16.19
C GLY A 92 -14.83 -6.12 14.94
N ARG A 93 -14.20 -5.89 13.77
CA ARG A 93 -14.89 -5.71 12.49
C ARG A 93 -14.36 -6.65 11.42
N GLY A 94 -15.18 -6.89 10.39
CA GLY A 94 -14.79 -7.64 9.20
C GLY A 94 -14.30 -9.06 9.51
N TRP A 95 -13.15 -9.43 8.95
CA TRP A 95 -12.61 -10.79 9.06
C TRP A 95 -12.16 -11.16 10.48
N GLU A 96 -11.77 -10.19 11.31
CA GLU A 96 -11.33 -10.46 12.68
C GLU A 96 -12.48 -11.01 13.53
N SER A 97 -13.63 -10.33 13.54
CA SER A 97 -14.84 -10.78 14.22
C SER A 97 -15.35 -12.13 13.68
N ILE A 98 -15.24 -12.35 12.37
CA ILE A 98 -15.64 -13.64 11.76
C ILE A 98 -14.70 -14.77 12.19
N MET A 99 -13.40 -14.49 12.35
CA MET A 99 -12.40 -15.50 12.73
C MET A 99 -12.34 -15.75 14.24
N SER A 100 -12.80 -14.80 15.07
CA SER A 100 -12.91 -14.97 16.51
C SER A 100 -14.05 -15.92 16.92
N ASP A 101 -15.09 -16.05 16.09
CA ASP A 101 -16.18 -17.02 16.27
C ASP A 101 -15.75 -18.41 15.71
N PRO A 102 -15.51 -19.42 16.56
CA PRO A 102 -15.04 -20.74 16.12
C PRO A 102 -16.05 -21.46 15.23
N VAL A 103 -17.34 -21.29 15.51
CA VAL A 103 -18.43 -21.97 14.79
C VAL A 103 -18.54 -21.39 13.39
N ARG A 104 -18.59 -20.06 13.27
CA ARG A 104 -18.67 -19.38 11.98
C ARG A 104 -17.42 -19.62 11.13
N LYS A 105 -16.24 -19.64 11.76
CA LYS A 105 -14.97 -20.01 11.11
C LYS A 105 -15.02 -21.41 10.52
N GLN A 106 -15.49 -22.41 11.28
CA GLN A 106 -15.62 -23.79 10.78
C GLN A 106 -16.59 -23.88 9.61
N GLN A 107 -17.74 -23.22 9.66
CA GLN A 107 -18.71 -23.19 8.56
C GLN A 107 -18.09 -22.62 7.27
N ILE A 108 -17.33 -21.53 7.37
CA ILE A 108 -16.65 -20.92 6.21
C ILE A 108 -15.60 -21.88 5.61
N LEU A 109 -14.81 -22.54 6.46
CA LEU A 109 -13.82 -23.54 6.04
C LEU A 109 -14.49 -24.71 5.30
N MET A 110 -15.58 -25.24 5.84
CA MET A 110 -16.35 -26.31 5.21
C MET A 110 -16.93 -25.87 3.86
N LYS A 111 -17.53 -24.68 3.78
CA LYS A 111 -18.07 -24.13 2.53
C LYS A 111 -16.99 -23.96 1.47
N ARG A 112 -15.80 -23.49 1.86
CA ARG A 112 -14.63 -23.38 0.97
C ARG A 112 -14.16 -24.75 0.48
N LYS A 113 -14.06 -25.76 1.37
CA LYS A 113 -13.70 -27.14 1.01
C LYS A 113 -14.68 -27.74 0.00
N LYS A 114 -15.99 -27.58 0.24
CA LYS A 114 -17.05 -28.03 -0.69
C LYS A 114 -16.92 -27.39 -2.07
N THR A 115 -16.65 -26.08 -2.11
CA THR A 115 -16.48 -25.33 -3.37
C THR A 115 -15.26 -25.82 -4.16
N LEU A 116 -14.14 -26.09 -3.47
CA LEU A 116 -12.93 -26.64 -4.09
C LEU A 116 -13.15 -28.05 -4.65
N MET A 117 -13.86 -28.91 -3.92
CA MET A 117 -14.23 -30.25 -4.40
C MET A 117 -15.12 -30.18 -5.65
N ASN A 118 -16.16 -29.35 -5.65
CA ASN A 118 -17.01 -29.16 -6.82
C ASN A 118 -16.23 -28.64 -8.04
N LYS A 119 -15.27 -27.72 -7.83
CA LYS A 119 -14.42 -27.21 -8.92
C LYS A 119 -13.51 -28.31 -9.48
N LYS A 120 -12.93 -29.16 -8.62
CA LYS A 120 -12.10 -30.30 -9.03
C LYS A 120 -12.91 -31.31 -9.85
N ASN A 121 -14.12 -31.64 -9.39
CA ASN A 121 -15.02 -32.57 -10.08
C ASN A 121 -15.43 -32.03 -11.46
N ARG A 122 -15.71 -30.72 -11.59
CA ARG A 122 -16.00 -30.09 -12.89
C ARG A 122 -14.83 -30.18 -13.87
N LEU A 123 -13.60 -29.98 -13.40
CA LEU A 123 -12.40 -30.08 -14.23
C LEU A 123 -12.08 -31.53 -14.64
N GLN A 124 -12.49 -32.51 -13.84
CA GLN A 124 -12.35 -33.93 -14.17
C GLN A 124 -13.39 -34.42 -15.18
N CYS A 125 -14.62 -33.87 -15.19
CA CYS A 125 -15.65 -34.21 -16.17
C CYS A 125 -15.48 -33.56 -17.56
N GLN A 126 -14.45 -32.72 -17.76
CA GLN A 126 -14.15 -32.02 -19.02
C GLN A 126 -13.00 -32.66 -19.81
N LYS A 127 -12.55 -33.85 -19.39
CA LYS A 127 -11.56 -34.70 -20.07
C LYS A 127 -12.23 -36.00 -20.47
#